data_AF-M0QMN7-F1
#
_entry.id   AF-M0QMN7-F1
#
_cell.length_a   1.000
_cell.length_b   1.000
_cell.length_c   1.000
_cell.angle_alpha   90.00
_cell.angle_beta   90.00
_cell.angle_gamma   90.00
#
_symmetry.space_group_name_H-M   'P 1'
#
loop_
_entity.id
_entity.type
_entity.pdbx_description
1 polymer ?
#
loop_
_entity_poly.entity_id
_entity_poly.type
_entity_poly.pdbx_seq_one_letter_code
_entity_poly.pdbx_strand_id
1 'polypeptide(L)' 'MSPTAPVWNALVDGFGNHDPGRGRRAGRRSLWDTLHPGRPWAEQFPPSTKTAEDIELDAAEYLRQRL' A
#
# COMPACT_ATOMS: atom_id res chain seq x y z
N MET A 1 -21.02 0.46 -6.69
CA MET A 1 -19.67 -0.13 -6.48
C MET A 1 -19.05 -0.39 -7.84
N SER A 2 -17.75 -0.11 -8.01
CA SER A 2 -17.04 -0.39 -9.26
C SER A 2 -17.13 -1.88 -9.61
N PRO A 3 -17.43 -2.26 -10.87
CA PRO A 3 -17.56 -3.66 -11.28
C PRO A 3 -16.24 -4.45 -11.21
N THR A 4 -15.11 -3.77 -11.04
CA THR A 4 -13.81 -4.39 -10.76
C THR A 4 -13.28 -3.88 -9.42
N ALA A 5 -12.72 -4.80 -8.64
CA ALA A 5 -11.99 -4.51 -7.40
C ALA A 5 -10.51 -4.90 -7.60
N PRO A 6 -9.70 -4.06 -8.27
CA PRO A 6 -8.27 -4.30 -8.39
C PRO A 6 -7.59 -4.35 -7.02
N VAL A 7 -6.57 -5.19 -6.88
CA VAL A 7 -5.85 -5.41 -5.62
C VAL A 7 -5.29 -4.11 -5.00
N TRP A 8 -4.84 -3.16 -5.83
CA TRP A 8 -4.32 -1.85 -5.39
C TRP A 8 -5.38 -0.85 -4.92
N ASN A 9 -6.67 -1.15 -5.18
CA ASN A 9 -7.80 -0.32 -4.73
C ASN A 9 -8.49 -0.95 -3.52
N ALA A 10 -8.44 -2.28 -3.42
CA ALA A 10 -9.21 -3.04 -2.45
C ALA A 10 -8.38 -3.55 -1.26
N LEU A 11 -7.07 -3.74 -1.42
CA LEU A 11 -6.22 -4.37 -0.40
C LEU A 11 -4.88 -3.66 -0.22
N VAL A 12 -4.09 -3.49 -1.29
CA VAL A 12 -2.75 -2.88 -1.25
C VAL A 12 -2.87 -1.38 -1.51
N ASP A 13 -3.35 -0.65 -0.51
CA ASP A 13 -3.69 0.76 -0.61
C ASP A 13 -2.47 1.68 -0.75
N GLY A 14 -2.70 2.89 -1.27
CA GLY A 14 -1.70 3.95 -1.37
C GLY A 14 -0.99 4.08 -2.72
N PHE A 15 -1.38 3.32 -3.74
CA PHE A 15 -0.84 3.48 -5.10
C PHE A 15 -1.00 4.93 -5.62
N GLY A 16 -2.21 5.49 -5.49
CA GLY A 16 -2.56 6.84 -5.94
C GLY A 16 -2.10 7.99 -5.02
N ASN A 17 -1.32 7.71 -3.98
CA ASN A 17 -0.85 8.76 -3.07
C ASN A 17 0.23 9.64 -3.74
N HIS A 18 0.20 10.93 -3.42
CA HIS A 18 1.25 11.90 -3.72
C HIS A 18 1.97 12.32 -2.44
N ASP A 19 3.14 12.96 -2.56
CA ASP A 19 3.86 13.52 -1.41
C ASP A 19 2.93 14.52 -0.65
N PRO A 20 2.60 14.26 0.61
CA PRO A 20 1.66 15.10 1.35
C PRO A 20 2.33 16.35 1.96
N GLY A 21 3.63 16.55 1.72
CA GLY A 21 4.38 17.69 2.21
C GLY A 21 4.73 17.63 3.70
N ARG A 22 5.39 18.68 4.19
CA ARG A 22 6.08 18.71 5.50
C ARG A 22 5.17 18.49 6.73
N GLY A 23 3.86 18.73 6.61
CA GLY A 23 2.94 18.80 7.76
C GLY A 23 2.07 17.57 8.02
N ARG A 24 2.15 16.51 7.21
CA ARG A 24 1.19 15.38 7.27
C ARG A 24 1.87 14.01 7.38
N ARG A 25 2.95 13.93 8.16
CA ARG A 25 3.75 12.70 8.37
C ARG A 25 3.39 11.91 9.64
N ALA A 26 2.24 12.20 10.26
CA ALA A 26 1.78 11.47 11.44
C ALA A 26 1.19 10.09 11.12
N GLY A 27 0.87 9.83 9.84
CA GLY A 27 0.41 8.52 9.37
C GLY A 27 1.53 7.48 9.29
N ARG A 28 1.19 6.27 8.85
CA ARG A 28 2.17 5.22 8.55
C ARG A 28 2.45 5.16 7.05
N ARG A 29 3.56 4.52 6.67
CA ARG A 29 3.85 4.17 5.28
C ARG A 29 2.72 3.29 4.75
N SER A 30 2.24 3.58 3.54
CA SER A 30 1.14 2.82 2.91
C SER A 30 1.54 1.37 2.66
N LEU A 31 0.56 0.47 2.46
CA LEU A 31 0.87 -0.91 2.08
C LEU A 31 1.57 -0.96 0.72
N TRP A 32 1.15 -0.10 -0.21
CA TRP A 32 1.81 0.04 -1.51
C TRP A 32 3.28 0.42 -1.39
N ASP A 33 3.60 1.46 -0.60
CA ASP A 33 5.00 1.92 -0.45
C ASP A 33 5.85 0.98 0.41
N THR A 34 5.21 0.11 1.20
CA THR A 34 5.92 -0.93 1.95
C THR A 34 6.28 -2.10 1.04
N LEU A 35 5.35 -2.54 0.19
CA LEU A 35 5.60 -3.60 -0.79
C LEU A 35 6.47 -3.13 -1.97
N HIS A 36 6.34 -1.86 -2.38
CA HIS A 36 7.04 -1.27 -3.51
C HIS A 36 7.86 -0.05 -3.07
N PRO A 37 9.07 -0.23 -2.50
CA PRO A 37 9.95 0.89 -2.17
C PRO A 37 10.39 1.65 -3.42
N GLY A 38 10.67 2.95 -3.27
CA GLY A 38 11.17 3.80 -4.37
C GLY A 38 10.62 5.23 -4.41
N ARG A 39 9.60 5.56 -3.59
CA ARG A 39 9.13 6.94 -3.40
C ARG A 39 9.86 7.58 -2.22
N PRO A 40 10.76 8.58 -2.42
CA PRO A 40 11.58 9.13 -1.34
C PRO A 40 10.78 9.75 -0.19
N TRP A 41 9.56 10.22 -0.47
CA TRP A 41 8.68 10.78 0.55
C TRP A 41 8.04 9.72 1.45
N ALA A 42 7.96 8.46 0.99
CA ALA A 42 7.35 7.37 1.74
C ALA A 42 8.28 6.79 2.82
N GLU A 43 9.60 6.90 2.63
CA GLU A 43 10.59 6.47 3.64
C GLU A 43 10.55 7.33 4.90
N GLN A 44 10.07 8.56 4.79
CA GLN A 44 9.91 9.50 5.89
C GLN A 44 8.68 9.21 6.76
N PHE A 45 7.84 8.25 6.37
CA PHE A 45 6.75 7.77 7.21
C PHE A 45 7.25 6.65 8.13
N PRO A 46 6.73 6.56 9.37
CA PRO A 46 6.86 5.38 10.20
C PRO A 46 6.52 4.09 9.41
N PRO A 47 7.21 2.97 9.65
CA PRO A 47 6.95 1.70 8.96
C PRO A 47 5.48 1.26 9.03
N SER A 48 5.01 0.51 8.02
CA SER A 48 3.69 -0.14 8.04
C SER A 48 3.57 -1.14 9.20
N THR A 49 2.33 -1.52 9.54
CA THR A 49 2.05 -2.60 10.50
C THR A 49 2.36 -3.99 9.94
N LYS A 50 2.41 -4.12 8.61
CA LYS A 50 2.71 -5.36 7.90
C LYS A 50 4.08 -5.28 7.24
N THR A 51 4.79 -6.41 7.17
CA THR A 51 6.00 -6.49 6.36
C THR A 51 5.65 -6.58 4.87
N ALA A 52 6.64 -6.49 3.98
CA ALA A 52 6.41 -6.69 2.55
C ALA A 52 5.91 -8.11 2.27
N GLU A 53 6.43 -9.11 2.97
CA GLU A 53 6.07 -10.52 2.84
C GLU A 53 4.60 -10.77 3.26
N ASP A 54 4.16 -10.17 4.37
CA ASP A 54 2.75 -10.26 4.81
C ASP A 54 1.82 -9.71 3.72
N ILE A 55 2.19 -8.57 3.12
CA ILE A 55 1.37 -7.90 2.09
C ILE A 55 1.37 -8.73 0.79
N GLU A 56 2.50 -9.33 0.42
CA GLU A 56 2.61 -10.21 -0.74
C GLU A 56 1.70 -11.45 -0.59
N LEU A 57 1.74 -12.10 0.57
CA LEU A 57 0.88 -13.25 0.87
C LEU A 57 -0.60 -12.89 0.77
N ASP A 58 -1.01 -11.78 1.38
CA ASP A 58 -2.39 -11.29 1.31
C ASP A 58 -2.81 -10.95 -0.13
N ALA A 59 -1.94 -10.29 -0.88
CA ALA A 59 -2.21 -9.92 -2.27
C ALA A 59 -2.34 -11.16 -3.17
N ALA A 60 -1.46 -12.14 -3.01
CA ALA A 60 -1.53 -13.40 -3.73
C ALA A 60 -2.83 -14.15 -3.42
N GLU A 61 -3.23 -14.21 -2.15
CA GLU A 61 -4.49 -14.84 -1.74
C GLU A 61 -5.72 -14.10 -2.29
N TYR A 62 -5.71 -12.76 -2.22
CA TYR A 62 -6.77 -11.93 -2.78
C TYR A 62 -6.99 -12.18 -4.27
N LEU A 63 -5.89 -12.32 -5.03
CA LEU A 63 -5.92 -12.59 -6.46
C LEU A 63 -6.41 -14.02 -6.74
N ARG A 64 -5.93 -15.03 -6.01
CA ARG A 64 -6.39 -16.43 -6.18
C ARG A 64 -7.89 -16.59 -6.01
N GLN A 65 -8.49 -15.89 -5.05
CA GLN A 65 -9.94 -15.94 -4.79
C GLN A 65 -10.80 -15.27 -5.87
N ARG A 66 -10.18 -14.60 -6.86
CA ARG A 66 -10.84 -13.77 -7.88
C ARG A 66 -10.52 -14.18 -9.32
N LEU A 67 -9.77 -15.26 -9.48
CA LEU A 67 -9.58 -15.98 -10.74
C LEU A 67 -10.65 -17.06 -10.87
#